data_AF-A0A1F4QBH2-F1
#
_entry.id   AF-A0A1F4QBH2-F1
#
_cell.length_a   1.000
_cell.length_b   1.000
_cell.length_c   1.000
_cell.angle_alpha   90.00
_cell.angle_beta   90.00
_cell.angle_gamma   90.00
#
_symmetry.space_group_name_H-M   'P 1'
#
loop_
_entity.id
_entity.type
_entity.pdbx_description
1 polymer ?
#
loop_
_entity_poly.entity_id
_entity_poly.type
_entity_poly.pdbx_seq_one_letter_code
_entity_poly.pdbx_strand_id
1 'polypeptide(L)'
;MRLCSFHRPSITIIGHGDTIVLPKQSQRVTAEAELAVIIGRRCKDISVDEVPAVLLGFTTVLDMSAEDILQRNPRFLTRAKSFDTFHDQAASSLVQAGAARSDRQRRAPARRRNPSTCRGIEVYSVFSCAAVIRA
;
A
#
# COMPACT_ATOMS: atom_id res chain seq x y z
N MET A 1 12.51 9.71 11.81
CA MET A 1 11.92 8.42 11.38
C MET A 1 12.87 7.83 10.35
N ARG A 2 13.47 6.66 10.59
CA ARG A 2 14.29 5.97 9.57
C ARG A 2 13.33 5.13 8.73
N LEU A 3 13.31 5.32 7.41
CA LEU A 3 12.53 4.46 6.51
C LEU A 3 13.18 3.07 6.44
N CYS A 4 12.35 2.02 6.42
CA CYS A 4 12.76 0.65 6.21
C CYS A 4 12.08 0.14 4.94
N SER A 5 12.88 -0.21 3.93
CA SER A 5 12.37 -0.77 2.67
C SER A 5 12.24 -2.29 2.79
N PHE A 6 11.14 -2.85 2.28
CA PHE A 6 10.88 -4.28 2.21
C PHE A 6 10.18 -4.62 0.89
N HIS A 7 10.17 -5.90 0.53
CA HIS A 7 9.49 -6.39 -0.67
C HIS A 7 8.26 -7.20 -0.28
N ARG A 8 7.20 -7.10 -1.09
CA ARG A 8 5.96 -7.87 -0.97
C ARG A 8 5.82 -8.75 -2.21
N PRO A 9 5.65 -10.07 -2.06
CA PRO A 9 5.38 -10.96 -3.19
C PRO A 9 4.08 -10.59 -3.93
N SER A 10 4.09 -10.73 -5.25
CA SER A 10 2.93 -10.43 -6.10
C SER A 10 1.70 -11.29 -5.81
N ILE A 11 1.88 -12.47 -5.21
CA ILE A 11 0.79 -13.38 -4.80
C ILE A 11 -0.14 -12.76 -3.73
N THR A 12 0.29 -11.69 -3.07
CA THR A 12 -0.51 -11.04 -2.02
C THR A 12 -1.48 -10.00 -2.57
N ILE A 13 -1.40 -9.71 -3.87
CA ILE A 13 -2.17 -8.66 -4.54
C ILE A 13 -3.61 -9.13 -4.79
N ILE A 14 -4.57 -8.30 -4.38
CA ILE A 14 -5.99 -8.42 -4.74
C ILE A 14 -6.51 -7.08 -5.26
N GLY A 15 -7.65 -7.09 -5.95
CA GLY A 15 -8.28 -5.89 -6.49
C GLY A 15 -9.28 -5.23 -5.55
N HIS A 16 -9.67 -4.01 -5.89
CA HIS A 16 -10.67 -3.26 -5.14
C HIS A 16 -11.96 -4.06 -4.91
N GLY A 17 -12.36 -4.19 -3.65
CA GLY A 17 -13.61 -4.85 -3.26
C GLY A 17 -13.50 -6.37 -3.13
N ASP A 18 -12.33 -6.94 -3.45
CA ASP A 18 -11.99 -8.32 -3.10
C ASP A 18 -11.91 -8.50 -1.58
N THR A 19 -11.86 -9.75 -1.15
CA THR A 19 -11.91 -10.08 0.27
C THR A 19 -10.51 -10.21 0.86
N ILE A 20 -10.24 -9.44 1.92
CA ILE A 20 -9.07 -9.62 2.76
C ILE A 20 -9.32 -10.75 3.76
N VAL A 21 -8.47 -11.77 3.73
CA VAL A 21 -8.51 -12.94 4.60
C VAL A 21 -7.53 -12.74 5.75
N LEU A 22 -8.05 -12.76 6.98
CA LEU A 22 -7.20 -12.64 8.17
C LEU A 22 -6.49 -13.98 8.46
N PRO A 23 -5.14 -14.00 8.57
CA PRO A 23 -4.39 -15.23 8.79
C PRO A 23 -4.64 -15.78 10.19
N LYS A 24 -4.84 -17.10 10.29
CA LYS A 24 -5.11 -17.80 11.56
C LYS A 24 -4.00 -17.62 12.60
N GLN A 25 -2.78 -17.33 12.16
CA GLN A 25 -1.61 -17.15 12.99
C GLN A 25 -1.53 -15.77 13.66
N SER A 26 -2.38 -14.82 13.24
CA SER A 26 -2.44 -13.45 13.76
C SER A 26 -3.72 -13.22 14.55
N GLN A 27 -3.58 -12.53 15.68
CA GLN A 27 -4.71 -12.03 16.48
C GLN A 27 -4.93 -10.53 16.31
N ARG A 28 -3.98 -9.82 15.68
CA ARG A 28 -4.03 -8.36 15.49
C ARG A 28 -3.50 -8.00 14.12
N VAL A 29 -4.43 -7.75 13.20
CA VAL A 29 -4.15 -7.24 11.86
C VAL A 29 -4.57 -5.78 11.80
N THR A 30 -3.65 -4.92 11.35
CA THR A 30 -3.91 -3.52 11.03
C THR A 30 -3.84 -3.31 9.53
N ALA A 31 -4.38 -2.17 9.09
CA ALA A 31 -4.34 -1.75 7.71
C ALA A 31 -3.84 -0.31 7.65
N GLU A 32 -2.89 -0.07 6.77
CA GLU A 32 -2.37 1.26 6.48
C GLU A 32 -2.76 1.57 5.04
N ALA A 33 -3.54 2.62 4.82
CA ALA A 33 -3.77 3.03 3.44
C ALA A 33 -2.64 3.94 2.98
N GLU A 34 -2.06 3.59 1.84
CA GLU A 34 -0.88 4.22 1.27
C GLU A 34 -1.14 4.70 -0.15
N LEU A 35 -0.34 5.67 -0.59
CA LEU A 35 -0.25 6.08 -1.98
C LEU A 35 0.81 5.22 -2.68
N ALA A 36 0.38 4.38 -3.60
CA ALA A 36 1.31 3.64 -4.46
C ALA A 36 1.70 4.47 -5.68
N VAL A 37 3.00 4.46 -5.96
CA VAL A 37 3.62 5.09 -7.13
C VAL A 37 3.82 4.01 -8.19
N ILE A 38 3.26 4.21 -9.38
CA ILE A 38 3.39 3.25 -10.48
C ILE A 38 4.46 3.72 -11.45
N ILE A 39 5.54 2.94 -11.57
CA ILE A 39 6.62 3.20 -12.51
C ILE A 39 6.27 2.55 -13.85
N GLY A 40 6.16 3.36 -14.91
CA GLY A 40 5.77 2.90 -16.25
C GLY A 40 6.95 2.50 -17.13
N ARG A 41 8.16 2.91 -16.77
CA ARG A 41 9.38 2.67 -17.56
C ARG A 41 10.50 2.18 -16.65
N ARG A 42 11.25 1.18 -17.11
CA ARG A 42 12.47 0.74 -16.41
C ARG A 42 13.44 1.91 -16.31
N CYS A 43 13.93 2.17 -15.10
CA CYS A 43 14.84 3.25 -14.81
C CYS A 43 15.78 2.84 -13.66
N LYS A 44 16.93 3.50 -13.57
CA LYS A 44 17.93 3.31 -12.52
C LYS A 44 18.76 4.59 -12.43
N ASP A 45 19.14 4.99 -11.21
CA ASP A 45 20.05 6.11 -10.96
C ASP A 45 19.61 7.43 -11.63
N ILE A 46 18.30 7.69 -11.66
CA ILE A 46 17.73 8.89 -12.29
C ILE A 46 17.78 10.11 -11.36
N SER A 47 17.92 11.30 -11.96
CA SER A 47 17.75 12.58 -11.26
C SER A 47 16.27 12.85 -10.92
N VAL A 48 16.04 13.78 -10.00
CA VAL A 48 14.68 14.19 -9.60
C VAL A 48 13.90 14.76 -10.78
N ASP A 49 14.59 15.47 -11.69
CA ASP A 49 13.98 16.09 -12.86
C ASP A 49 13.55 15.07 -13.93
N GLU A 50 14.10 13.84 -13.88
CA GLU A 50 13.74 12.75 -14.78
C GLU A 50 12.54 11.91 -14.27
N VAL A 51 12.14 12.07 -13.00
CA VAL A 51 11.01 11.35 -12.38
C VAL A 51 9.70 11.48 -13.19
N PRO A 52 9.29 12.67 -13.68
CA PRO A 52 8.07 12.80 -14.48
C PRO A 52 8.06 11.96 -15.75
N ALA A 53 9.23 11.66 -16.31
CA ALA A 53 9.36 10.90 -17.55
C ALA A 53 9.22 9.38 -17.36
N VAL A 54 9.31 8.87 -16.13
CA VAL A 54 9.24 7.42 -15.79
C VAL A 54 7.98 7.04 -15.01
N LEU A 55 7.33 8.03 -14.38
CA LEU A 55 6.13 7.85 -13.57
C LEU A 55 4.90 7.64 -14.47
N LEU A 56 4.23 6.50 -14.32
CA LEU A 56 2.94 6.25 -14.99
C LEU A 56 1.80 6.98 -14.26
N GLY A 57 1.80 6.90 -12.92
CA GLY A 57 0.74 7.50 -12.13
C GLY A 57 0.73 7.00 -10.70
N PHE A 58 -0.41 7.18 -10.05
CA PHE A 58 -0.62 6.84 -8.65
C PHE A 58 -1.90 6.03 -8.48
N THR A 59 -1.92 5.19 -7.46
CA THR A 59 -3.13 4.51 -7.01
C THR A 59 -3.14 4.42 -5.49
N THR A 60 -4.30 4.14 -4.90
CA THR A 60 -4.39 3.86 -3.46
C THR A 60 -4.22 2.36 -3.21
N VAL A 61 -3.49 2.02 -2.16
CA VAL A 61 -3.33 0.63 -1.71
C VAL A 61 -3.63 0.51 -0.23
N LEU A 62 -4.07 -0.68 0.19
CA LEU A 62 -4.13 -1.05 1.59
C LEU A 62 -2.96 -2.00 1.89
N ASP A 63 -2.04 -1.53 2.71
CA ASP A 63 -0.91 -2.28 3.22
C ASP A 63 -1.27 -2.93 4.56
N MET A 64 -1.67 -4.19 4.49
CA MET A 64 -2.10 -4.95 5.66
C MET A 64 -0.88 -5.48 6.43
N SER A 65 -0.96 -5.42 7.76
CA SER A 65 0.12 -5.87 8.64
C SER A 65 -0.42 -6.73 9.77
N ALA A 66 0.11 -7.95 9.94
CA ALA A 66 -0.09 -8.75 11.14
C ALA A 66 0.83 -8.21 12.26
N GLU A 67 0.36 -7.19 12.96
CA GLU A 67 1.16 -6.42 13.93
C GLU A 67 1.69 -7.29 15.07
N ASP A 68 0.89 -8.24 15.55
CA ASP A 68 1.30 -9.19 16.58
C ASP A 68 2.41 -10.14 16.13
N ILE A 69 2.55 -10.39 14.82
CA ILE A 69 3.65 -11.18 14.27
C ILE A 69 4.91 -10.31 14.15
N LEU A 70 4.77 -9.05 13.72
CA LEU A 70 5.88 -8.10 13.64
C LEU A 70 6.50 -7.81 15.02
N GLN A 71 5.65 -7.65 16.04
CA GLN A 71 6.09 -7.38 17.41
C GLN A 71 6.90 -8.53 18.04
N ARG A 72 6.72 -9.78 17.58
CA ARG A 72 7.52 -10.92 18.05
C ARG A 72 8.98 -10.82 17.62
N ASN A 73 9.24 -10.28 16.43
CA ASN A 73 10.58 -10.06 15.91
C ASN A 73 10.56 -9.01 14.80
N PRO A 74 11.27 -7.87 14.94
CA PRO A 74 11.34 -6.84 13.90
C PRO A 74 11.84 -7.34 12.54
N ARG A 75 12.60 -8.44 12.50
CA ARG A 75 13.04 -9.09 11.25
C ARG A 75 11.89 -9.76 10.48
N PHE A 76 10.71 -9.89 11.08
CA PHE A 76 9.52 -10.45 10.43
C PHE A 76 8.73 -9.43 9.62
N LEU A 77 9.25 -8.23 9.34
CA LEU A 77 8.57 -7.21 8.54
C LEU A 77 7.97 -7.79 7.24
N THR A 78 8.79 -8.42 6.40
CA THR A 78 8.30 -9.05 5.16
C THR A 78 7.25 -10.12 5.43
N ARG A 79 7.43 -10.94 6.47
CA ARG A 79 6.50 -12.03 6.82
C ARG A 79 5.15 -11.51 7.33
N ALA A 80 5.18 -10.54 8.24
CA ALA A 80 4.00 -9.95 8.87
C ALA A 80 3.12 -9.23 7.85
N LYS A 81 3.74 -8.73 6.78
CA LYS A 81 3.03 -8.06 5.71
C LYS A 81 2.65 -9.04 4.59
N SER A 82 3.36 -10.16 4.38
CA SER A 82 3.17 -11.04 3.19
C SER A 82 2.22 -12.22 3.26
N PHE A 83 1.07 -12.06 3.91
CA PHE A 83 -0.01 -13.04 3.78
C PHE A 83 -0.79 -12.84 2.47
N ASP A 84 -1.47 -13.90 2.01
CA ASP A 84 -2.41 -13.79 0.89
C ASP A 84 -3.41 -12.67 1.17
N THR A 85 -3.82 -11.93 0.12
CA THR A 85 -4.79 -10.82 0.20
C THR A 85 -4.34 -9.59 1.02
N PHE A 86 -3.11 -9.53 1.52
CA PHE A 86 -2.63 -8.39 2.34
C PHE A 86 -2.20 -7.16 1.55
N HIS A 87 -2.40 -7.16 0.23
CA HIS A 87 -2.10 -6.02 -0.63
C HIS A 87 -3.29 -5.75 -1.55
N ASP A 88 -4.25 -4.98 -1.07
CA ASP A 88 -5.39 -4.54 -1.89
C ASP A 88 -5.00 -3.31 -2.69
N GLN A 89 -4.99 -3.46 -4.01
CA GLN A 89 -4.76 -2.37 -4.94
C GLN A 89 -6.08 -1.92 -5.55
N ALA A 90 -6.42 -0.65 -5.35
CA ALA A 90 -7.57 -0.06 -6.01
C ALA A 90 -7.24 0.34 -7.45
N ALA A 91 -6.99 -0.63 -8.34
CA ALA A 91 -6.62 -0.37 -9.74
C ALA A 91 -7.62 0.55 -10.49
N SER A 92 -8.90 0.56 -10.08
CA SER A 92 -9.93 1.48 -10.58
C SER A 92 -9.70 2.96 -10.23
N SER A 93 -8.74 3.26 -9.35
CA SER A 93 -8.39 4.61 -8.89
C SER A 93 -7.07 5.15 -9.48
N LEU A 94 -6.54 4.52 -10.54
CA LEU A 94 -5.30 4.97 -11.18
C LEU A 94 -5.42 6.41 -11.70
N VAL A 95 -4.67 7.33 -11.10
CA VAL A 95 -4.52 8.71 -11.54
C VAL A 95 -3.22 8.84 -12.32
N GLN A 96 -3.32 9.13 -13.61
CA GLN A 96 -2.15 9.40 -14.45
C GLN A 96 -1.41 10.64 -13.95
N ALA A 97 -0.07 10.60 -13.97
CA ALA A 97 0.76 11.70 -13.46
C ALA A 97 0.47 13.05 -14.16
N GLY A 98 0.03 13.03 -15.42
CA GLY A 98 -0.37 14.22 -16.17
C GLY A 98 -1.82 14.71 -15.96
N ALA A 99 -2.65 13.99 -15.18
CA ALA A 99 -4.09 14.23 -15.05
C ALA A 99 -4.54 14.72 -13.66
N ALA A 100 -3.62 14.84 -12.70
CA ALA A 100 -3.96 15.19 -11.32
C ALA A 100 -4.40 16.66 -11.17
N ARG A 101 -5.70 16.94 -11.35
CA ARG A 101 -6.35 18.11 -10.73
C ARG A 101 -6.57 17.81 -9.25
N SER A 102 -6.37 18.82 -8.41
CA SER A 102 -6.47 18.76 -6.96
C SER A 102 -7.85 18.27 -6.50
N ASP A 103 -8.00 16.98 -6.20
CA ASP A 103 -9.23 16.48 -5.61
C ASP A 103 -9.05 16.25 -4.11
N ARG A 104 -9.93 16.89 -3.34
CA ARG A 104 -9.92 16.85 -1.87
C ARG A 104 -10.31 15.44 -1.41
N GLN A 105 -9.48 14.85 -0.56
CA GLN A 105 -9.76 13.65 0.24
C GLN A 105 -11.20 13.69 0.81
N ARG A 106 -12.04 12.74 0.37
CA ARG A 106 -13.35 12.49 1.00
C ARG A 106 -13.22 11.35 2.00
N ARG A 107 -13.77 11.56 3.21
CA ARG A 107 -13.87 10.57 4.29
C ARG A 107 -15.11 9.69 4.10
N ALA A 108 -15.01 8.40 4.40
CA ALA A 108 -16.14 7.48 4.50
C ALA A 108 -16.05 6.66 5.81
N PRO A 109 -17.14 6.49 6.58
CA PRO A 109 -17.12 5.80 7.88
C PRO A 109 -17.11 4.26 7.75
N ALA A 110 -16.42 3.58 8.68
CA ALA A 110 -16.20 2.13 8.68
C ALA A 110 -17.29 1.30 9.41
N ARG A 111 -17.48 0.04 8.99
CA ARG A 111 -18.27 -0.98 9.72
C ARG A 111 -17.67 -2.39 9.58
N ARG A 112 -17.30 -3.00 10.71
CA ARG A 112 -16.92 -4.43 10.81
C ARG A 112 -18.16 -5.30 10.59
N ARG A 113 -18.12 -6.24 9.63
CA ARG A 113 -19.24 -7.16 9.36
C ARG A 113 -19.08 -8.56 9.99
N ASN A 114 -17.88 -9.10 10.15
CA ASN A 114 -17.62 -10.44 10.73
C ASN A 114 -16.20 -10.54 11.34
N PRO A 115 -15.87 -11.48 12.27
CA PRO A 115 -14.53 -11.57 12.86
C PRO A 115 -13.40 -11.94 11.90
N SER A 116 -13.72 -12.54 10.75
CA SER A 116 -12.76 -13.09 9.80
C SER A 116 -12.49 -12.21 8.56
N THR A 117 -13.19 -11.09 8.40
CA THR A 117 -13.08 -10.21 7.23
C THR A 117 -13.23 -8.74 7.61
N CYS A 118 -12.46 -7.87 6.95
CA CYS A 118 -12.52 -6.42 7.11
C CYS A 118 -12.89 -5.77 5.76
N ARG A 119 -13.77 -4.76 5.77
CA ARG A 119 -14.01 -3.85 4.64
C ARG A 119 -14.06 -2.41 5.16
N GLY A 120 -13.39 -1.49 4.46
CA GLY A 120 -13.37 -0.05 4.76
C GLY A 120 -12.31 0.31 5.80
N ILE A 121 -11.24 0.99 5.36
CA ILE A 121 -10.05 1.33 6.14
C ILE A 121 -9.79 2.85 6.06
N GLU A 122 -9.37 3.45 7.17
CA GLU A 122 -8.95 4.84 7.25
C GLU A 122 -7.47 5.02 6.91
N VAL A 123 -7.14 6.15 6.25
CA VAL A 123 -5.86 6.39 5.57
C VAL A 123 -4.98 7.35 6.34
N TYR A 124 -3.72 6.96 6.60
CA TYR A 124 -2.69 7.86 7.14
C TYR A 124 -1.29 7.50 6.63
N SER A 125 -0.90 7.92 5.42
CA SER A 125 0.48 8.36 5.13
C SER A 125 0.56 9.08 3.78
N VAL A 126 1.41 10.11 3.68
CA VAL A 126 1.76 10.76 2.41
C VAL A 126 3.28 11.00 2.44
N PHE A 127 4.02 10.31 1.56
CA PHE A 127 5.44 10.55 1.33
C PHE A 127 5.63 11.26 -0.02
N SER A 128 6.67 12.09 -0.14
CA SER A 128 7.03 12.72 -1.41
C SER A 128 7.51 11.66 -2.41
N CYS A 129 6.88 11.59 -3.59
CA CYS A 129 7.14 10.55 -4.59
C CYS A 129 8.58 10.61 -5.13
N ALA A 130 9.15 11.81 -5.27
CA ALA A 130 10.53 12.00 -5.73
C ALA A 130 11.57 11.45 -4.73
N ALA A 131 11.25 11.50 -3.43
CA ALA A 131 12.12 10.95 -2.40
C ALA A 131 12.09 9.40 -2.36
N VAL A 132 10.96 8.80 -2.71
CA VAL A 132 10.80 7.33 -2.75
C VAL A 132 11.52 6.72 -3.97
N ILE A 133 11.46 7.36 -5.13
CA ILE A 133 12.05 6.81 -6.37
C ILE A 133 13.60 6.87 -6.37
N ARG A 134 14.20 7.81 -5.64
CA ARG A 134 15.66 8.00 -5.61
C ARG A 134 16.38 7.11 -4.57
N ALA A 135 15.67 6.61 -3.56
CA ALA A 135 16.23 5.83 -2.45
C ALA A 135 16.52 4.38 -2.83
#